data_AF-A0A956JZT2-F1
#
_entry.id   AF-A0A956JZT2-F1
#
_cell.length_a   1.000
_cell.length_b   1.000
_cell.length_c   1.000
_cell.angle_alpha   90.00
_cell.angle_beta   90.00
_cell.angle_gamma   90.00
#
_symmetry.space_group_name_H-M   'P 1'
#
loop_
_entity.id
_entity.type
_entity.pdbx_description
1 polymer ?
#
loop_
_entity_poly.entity_id
_entity_poly.type
_entity_poly.pdbx_seq_one_letter_code
_entity_poly.pdbx_strand_id
1 'polypeptide(L)'
;MKTLGTTALIASFLLAAGLATGCADGLDDGLDDGLDTGTTQSEVANRPRFDLWKTGSQFYFHLQASNGEIILASEGYSNRTGALNGILSVLDNGGIASRYDVKDASNGGAYFNLLAANKQVIGTSEVYASTSNAKAGVDACVRNVAAYLEAWDTATGARFDVFEGRDGRFYFNLHAGNGEIVLHSQGYDTEASALNGAFSVSDNGVTKTNYDIKAASGGGYYFNLKSAANGQVIGTSEVYSTKSNATRGRDAIVALLPSVELL
;
A
#
# COMPACT_ATOMS: atom_id res chain seq x y z
N MET A 1 -1.15 -29.42 -9.74
CA MET A 1 -0.37 -30.28 -8.82
C MET A 1 1.04 -29.71 -8.70
N LYS A 2 1.33 -29.02 -7.59
CA LYS A 2 2.70 -28.77 -7.09
C LYS A 2 2.63 -28.87 -5.58
N THR A 3 3.32 -29.88 -5.07
CA THR A 3 3.49 -30.30 -3.68
C THR A 3 4.67 -29.54 -3.09
N LEU A 4 4.47 -28.85 -1.97
CA LEU A 4 5.51 -28.40 -1.03
C LEU A 4 4.78 -28.35 0.32
N GLY A 5 5.11 -29.12 1.36
CA GLY A 5 6.44 -29.47 1.85
C GLY A 5 6.62 -28.72 3.16
N THR A 6 6.06 -29.27 4.24
CA THR A 6 6.09 -28.74 5.62
C THR A 6 7.50 -28.75 6.18
N THR A 7 8.03 -27.58 6.54
CA THR A 7 9.13 -27.46 7.51
C THR A 7 8.92 -26.20 8.34
N ALA A 8 8.58 -26.37 9.61
CA ALA A 8 8.50 -25.29 10.57
C ALA A 8 9.93 -24.84 10.93
N LEU A 9 10.29 -23.61 10.56
CA LEU A 9 11.51 -22.96 11.03
C LEU A 9 11.14 -22.06 12.22
N ILE A 10 11.66 -22.40 13.40
CA ILE A 10 11.54 -21.58 14.60
C ILE A 10 12.57 -20.45 14.49
N ALA A 11 12.15 -19.27 14.04
CA ALA A 11 13.01 -18.09 14.00
C ALA A 11 13.04 -17.41 15.38
N SER A 12 14.20 -17.46 16.03
CA SER A 12 14.49 -16.68 17.25
C SER A 12 14.89 -15.26 16.84
N PHE A 13 14.06 -14.29 17.20
CA PHE A 13 14.24 -12.88 16.89
C PHE A 13 15.33 -12.26 17.78
N LEU A 14 16.48 -11.91 17.20
CA LEU A 14 17.46 -11.01 17.81
C LEU A 14 17.59 -9.77 16.90
N LEU A 15 16.88 -8.70 17.27
CA LEU A 15 16.99 -7.41 16.60
C LEU A 15 18.25 -6.71 17.15
N ALA A 16 19.36 -6.75 16.41
CA ALA A 16 20.55 -5.97 16.71
C ALA A 16 20.49 -4.63 15.96
N ALA A 17 20.34 -3.53 16.71
CA ALA A 17 20.56 -2.18 16.21
C ALA A 17 22.06 -1.86 16.29
N GLY A 18 22.65 -1.35 15.20
CA GLY A 18 24.03 -0.87 15.18
C GLY A 18 24.24 0.18 14.09
N LEU A 19 24.43 1.43 14.51
CA LEU A 19 24.98 2.52 13.71
C LEU A 19 26.51 2.59 13.92
N ALA A 20 27.18 3.08 12.87
CA ALA A 20 28.49 3.77 12.82
C ALA A 20 29.67 3.02 12.16
N THR A 21 29.91 3.44 10.91
CA THR A 21 31.16 4.00 10.35
C THR A 21 32.42 3.13 10.30
N GLY A 22 32.90 2.90 9.07
CA GLY A 22 34.28 2.51 8.78
C GLY A 22 34.54 2.40 7.28
N CYS A 23 35.13 3.43 6.68
CA CYS A 23 35.66 3.42 5.32
C CYS A 23 36.94 2.57 5.24
N ALA A 24 37.13 1.80 4.16
CA ALA A 24 38.37 1.74 3.37
C ALA A 24 38.27 0.75 2.17
N ASP A 25 38.90 1.16 1.08
CA ASP A 25 39.02 0.62 -0.27
C ASP A 25 39.37 -0.87 -0.46
N GLY A 26 38.96 -1.39 -1.63
CA GLY A 26 39.57 -2.53 -2.32
C GLY A 26 38.73 -3.00 -3.52
N LEU A 27 39.13 -2.61 -4.73
CA LEU A 27 38.54 -2.99 -6.03
C LEU A 27 38.89 -4.43 -6.46
N ASP A 28 38.10 -4.92 -7.44
CA ASP A 28 38.34 -6.04 -8.39
C ASP A 28 37.88 -7.44 -7.92
N ASP A 29 37.15 -8.28 -8.67
CA ASP A 29 36.75 -8.27 -10.08
C ASP A 29 35.57 -9.26 -10.32
N GLY A 30 34.69 -8.93 -11.27
CA GLY A 30 33.69 -9.74 -11.98
C GLY A 30 32.94 -10.90 -11.30
N LEU A 31 31.62 -10.72 -11.10
CA LEU A 31 30.60 -11.66 -11.58
C LEU A 31 29.23 -10.97 -11.73
N ASP A 32 28.73 -11.07 -12.95
CA ASP A 32 27.43 -10.67 -13.49
C ASP A 32 26.31 -11.60 -12.98
N ASP A 33 25.36 -11.03 -12.22
CA ASP A 33 23.93 -11.39 -12.17
C ASP A 33 23.19 -10.32 -11.36
N GLY A 34 23.03 -9.13 -11.96
CA GLY A 34 22.42 -7.97 -11.32
C GLY A 34 20.90 -8.08 -11.22
N LEU A 35 20.38 -8.97 -10.37
CA LEU A 35 19.06 -8.80 -9.80
C LEU A 35 19.19 -7.94 -8.53
N ASP A 36 19.21 -6.63 -8.73
CA ASP A 36 19.10 -5.67 -7.63
C ASP A 36 17.68 -5.71 -7.06
N THR A 37 17.45 -6.62 -6.11
CA THR A 37 16.21 -6.71 -5.33
C THR A 37 16.22 -5.79 -4.11
N GLY A 38 17.07 -4.77 -4.08
CA GLY A 38 17.15 -3.80 -3.00
C GLY A 38 16.55 -2.48 -3.44
N THR A 39 15.23 -2.35 -3.45
CA THR A 39 14.59 -1.05 -3.75
C THR A 39 15.10 -0.02 -2.75
N THR A 40 15.96 0.89 -3.19
CA THR A 40 16.52 1.91 -2.30
C THR A 40 15.42 2.88 -1.90
N GLN A 41 15.51 3.48 -0.71
CA GLN A 41 14.54 4.48 -0.24
C GLN A 41 14.40 5.68 -1.20
N SER A 42 15.38 5.89 -2.10
CA SER A 42 15.34 6.90 -3.17
C SER A 42 14.56 6.48 -4.42
N GLU A 43 14.34 5.19 -4.66
CA GLU A 43 13.49 4.69 -5.76
C GLU A 43 12.01 4.67 -5.37
N VAL A 44 11.70 4.50 -4.08
CA VAL A 44 10.33 4.66 -3.55
C VAL A 44 9.86 6.11 -3.70
N ALA A 45 10.76 7.09 -3.50
CA ALA A 45 10.44 8.51 -3.61
C ALA A 45 10.13 8.99 -5.05
N ASN A 46 10.44 8.19 -6.07
CA ASN A 46 10.28 8.52 -7.50
C ASN A 46 9.23 7.63 -8.20
N ARG A 47 8.22 7.18 -7.47
CA ARG A 47 7.09 6.42 -8.04
C ARG A 47 5.81 7.25 -8.00
N PRO A 48 4.89 6.99 -8.94
CA PRO A 48 3.54 7.50 -8.79
C PRO A 48 2.94 6.99 -7.48
N ARG A 49 2.03 7.75 -6.87
CA ARG A 49 1.34 7.34 -5.63
C ARG A 49 -0.04 7.96 -5.50
N PHE A 50 -0.85 7.42 -4.60
CA PHE A 50 -2.14 7.99 -4.23
C PHE A 50 -2.11 8.63 -2.85
N ASP A 51 -2.26 9.96 -2.81
CA ASP A 51 -2.52 10.66 -1.55
C ASP A 51 -4.01 10.56 -1.24
N LEU A 52 -4.39 9.95 -0.11
CA LEU A 52 -5.78 9.85 0.36
C LEU A 52 -5.94 10.61 1.68
N TRP A 53 -6.83 11.60 1.72
CA TRP A 53 -7.07 12.40 2.92
C TRP A 53 -8.55 12.66 3.16
N LYS A 54 -8.85 13.22 4.34
CA LYS A 54 -10.18 13.66 4.74
C LYS A 54 -10.18 15.16 4.97
N THR A 55 -11.15 15.87 4.41
CA THR A 55 -11.45 17.27 4.76
C THR A 55 -12.95 17.43 5.01
N GLY A 56 -13.31 18.06 6.13
CA GLY A 56 -14.69 18.05 6.62
C GLY A 56 -15.22 16.62 6.84
N SER A 57 -16.33 16.29 6.21
CA SER A 57 -16.93 14.95 6.24
C SER A 57 -16.57 14.08 5.03
N GLN A 58 -15.81 14.63 4.06
CA GLN A 58 -15.53 13.97 2.79
C GLN A 58 -14.08 13.50 2.68
N PHE A 59 -13.87 12.44 1.90
CA PHE A 59 -12.58 11.86 1.56
C PHE A 59 -12.26 12.19 0.11
N TYR A 60 -10.99 12.45 -0.15
CA TYR A 60 -10.49 12.84 -1.47
C TYR A 60 -9.18 12.11 -1.72
N PHE A 61 -8.88 11.88 -2.98
CA PHE A 61 -7.56 11.41 -3.38
C PHE A 61 -7.00 12.17 -4.57
N HIS A 62 -5.67 12.16 -4.66
CA HIS A 62 -4.92 12.59 -5.83
C HIS A 62 -4.10 11.42 -6.34
N LEU A 63 -4.03 11.25 -7.65
CA LEU A 63 -2.92 10.54 -8.27
C LEU A 63 -1.80 11.54 -8.53
N GLN A 64 -0.62 11.25 -7.98
CA GLN A 64 0.58 12.03 -8.22
C GLN A 64 1.55 11.26 -9.11
N ALA A 65 2.17 11.97 -10.05
CA ALA A 65 3.27 11.43 -10.81
C ALA A 65 4.53 11.30 -9.95
N SER A 66 5.55 10.60 -10.46
CA SER A 66 6.83 10.39 -9.76
C SER A 66 7.57 11.68 -9.40
N ASN A 67 7.28 12.79 -10.06
CA ASN A 67 7.82 14.13 -9.76
C ASN A 67 6.99 14.91 -8.72
N GLY A 68 5.93 14.30 -8.17
CA GLY A 68 5.03 14.92 -7.19
C GLY A 68 3.92 15.80 -7.80
N GLU A 69 3.83 15.92 -9.12
CA GLU A 69 2.75 16.67 -9.77
C GLU A 69 1.42 15.93 -9.64
N ILE A 70 0.36 16.65 -9.27
CA ILE A 70 -1.00 16.11 -9.25
C ILE A 70 -1.49 16.00 -10.69
N ILE A 71 -1.72 14.77 -11.14
CA ILE A 71 -2.16 14.48 -12.51
C ILE A 71 -3.65 14.13 -12.60
N LEU A 72 -4.25 13.74 -11.48
CA LEU A 72 -5.68 13.44 -11.39
C LEU A 72 -6.19 13.73 -9.97
N ALA A 73 -7.34 14.37 -9.87
CA ALA A 73 -8.00 14.64 -8.60
C ALA A 73 -9.41 14.08 -8.53
N SER A 74 -9.77 13.50 -7.39
CA SER A 74 -11.09 12.92 -7.18
C SER A 74 -12.14 13.96 -6.76
N GLU A 75 -13.40 13.62 -6.95
CA GLU A 75 -14.50 14.25 -6.21
C GLU A 75 -14.50 13.80 -4.73
N GLY A 76 -15.33 14.43 -3.90
CA GLY A 76 -15.43 14.11 -2.47
C GLY A 76 -16.33 12.91 -2.19
N TYR A 77 -15.77 11.87 -1.57
CA TYR A 77 -16.49 10.67 -1.13
C TYR A 77 -17.00 10.80 0.30
N SER A 78 -18.16 10.20 0.61
CA SER A 78 -18.75 10.27 1.95
C SER A 78 -18.02 9.44 3.02
N ASN A 79 -17.15 8.51 2.61
CA ASN A 79 -16.39 7.64 3.50
C ASN A 79 -15.11 7.11 2.82
N ARG A 80 -14.17 6.59 3.62
CA ARG A 80 -12.87 6.08 3.17
C ARG A 80 -13.00 4.92 2.18
N THR A 81 -13.89 3.95 2.43
CA THR A 81 -14.14 2.82 1.53
C THR A 81 -14.66 3.28 0.16
N GLY A 82 -15.49 4.32 0.10
CA GLY A 82 -15.92 4.94 -1.15
C GLY A 82 -14.74 5.53 -1.94
N ALA A 83 -13.85 6.27 -1.27
CA ALA A 83 -12.65 6.80 -1.92
C ALA A 83 -11.71 5.69 -2.41
N LEU A 84 -11.53 4.63 -1.61
CA LEU A 84 -10.73 3.46 -2.00
C LEU A 84 -11.31 2.74 -3.23
N ASN A 85 -12.63 2.58 -3.31
CA ASN A 85 -13.28 2.09 -4.54
C ASN A 85 -13.03 3.03 -5.72
N GLY A 86 -12.99 4.34 -5.49
CA GLY A 86 -12.59 5.32 -6.50
C GLY A 86 -11.17 5.10 -7.01
N ILE A 87 -10.21 4.88 -6.10
CA ILE A 87 -8.81 4.57 -6.44
C ILE A 87 -8.71 3.28 -7.24
N LEU A 88 -9.33 2.19 -6.77
CA LEU A 88 -9.36 0.92 -7.52
C LEU A 88 -9.97 1.10 -8.92
N SER A 89 -11.03 1.90 -9.04
CA SER A 89 -11.61 2.23 -10.34
C SER A 89 -10.66 3.03 -11.24
N VAL A 90 -9.83 3.92 -10.67
CA VAL A 90 -8.78 4.62 -11.41
C VAL A 90 -7.72 3.63 -11.89
N LEU A 91 -7.34 2.64 -11.08
CA LEU A 91 -6.39 1.60 -11.47
C LEU A 91 -6.94 0.73 -12.61
N ASP A 92 -8.20 0.32 -12.52
CA ASP A 92 -8.87 -0.51 -13.54
C ASP A 92 -9.06 0.21 -14.89
N ASN A 93 -9.29 1.53 -14.87
CA ASN A 93 -9.69 2.28 -16.06
C ASN A 93 -8.61 3.25 -16.57
N GLY A 94 -7.67 3.65 -15.72
CA GLY A 94 -6.67 4.67 -16.00
C GLY A 94 -5.62 4.25 -17.02
N GLY A 95 -5.40 2.95 -17.19
CA GLY A 95 -4.58 2.42 -18.29
C GLY A 95 -5.23 2.52 -19.68
N ILE A 96 -6.50 2.93 -19.77
CA ILE A 96 -7.29 2.89 -21.01
C ILE A 96 -7.52 4.31 -21.52
N ALA A 97 -6.71 4.76 -22.49
CA ALA A 97 -6.79 6.13 -23.04
C ALA A 97 -8.20 6.54 -23.51
N SER A 98 -9.01 5.61 -24.03
CA SER A 98 -10.39 5.89 -24.46
C SER A 98 -11.40 6.13 -23.32
N ARG A 99 -10.99 5.95 -22.06
CA ARG A 99 -11.78 6.28 -20.86
C ARG A 99 -11.61 7.75 -20.43
N TYR A 100 -10.70 8.48 -21.06
CA TYR A 100 -10.51 9.90 -20.80
C TYR A 100 -11.36 10.74 -21.75
N ASP A 101 -12.24 11.56 -21.17
CA ASP A 101 -13.06 12.53 -21.89
C ASP A 101 -12.42 13.92 -21.79
N VAL A 102 -11.79 14.37 -22.88
CA VAL A 102 -11.15 15.69 -22.96
C VAL A 102 -12.19 16.74 -23.32
N LYS A 103 -12.29 17.79 -22.50
CA LYS A 103 -13.30 18.85 -22.59
C LYS A 103 -12.64 20.23 -22.62
N ASP A 104 -13.26 21.16 -23.32
CA ASP A 104 -12.85 22.57 -23.30
C ASP A 104 -13.36 23.24 -22.01
N ALA A 105 -12.50 24.03 -21.37
CA ALA A 105 -12.83 24.84 -20.21
C ALA A 105 -13.38 26.21 -20.65
N SER A 106 -14.25 26.80 -19.83
CA SER A 106 -14.86 28.10 -20.14
C SER A 106 -13.87 29.26 -20.23
N ASN A 107 -12.65 29.09 -19.71
CA ASN A 107 -11.55 30.05 -19.76
C ASN A 107 -10.65 29.88 -21.01
N GLY A 108 -11.04 29.05 -21.97
CA GLY A 108 -10.27 28.79 -23.19
C GLY A 108 -9.17 27.73 -23.05
N GLY A 109 -9.02 27.13 -21.86
CA GLY A 109 -8.18 25.95 -21.65
C GLY A 109 -8.90 24.63 -21.98
N ALA A 110 -8.28 23.52 -21.64
CA ALA A 110 -8.88 22.19 -21.74
C ALA A 110 -8.54 21.33 -20.51
N TYR A 111 -9.41 20.42 -20.13
CA TYR A 111 -9.20 19.46 -19.04
C TYR A 111 -9.70 18.09 -19.49
N PHE A 112 -9.47 17.05 -18.69
CA PHE A 112 -10.03 15.74 -18.96
C PHE A 112 -10.65 15.12 -17.70
N ASN A 113 -11.66 14.29 -17.93
CA ASN A 113 -12.26 13.44 -16.92
C ASN A 113 -11.90 11.98 -17.22
N LEU A 114 -11.41 11.26 -16.21
CA LEU A 114 -11.33 9.80 -16.28
C LEU A 114 -12.71 9.22 -15.91
N LEU A 115 -13.21 8.33 -16.78
CA LEU A 115 -14.51 7.69 -16.64
C LEU A 115 -14.36 6.23 -16.21
N ALA A 116 -15.15 5.81 -15.24
CA ALA A 116 -15.32 4.39 -14.89
C ALA A 116 -16.03 3.61 -16.01
N ALA A 117 -16.11 2.27 -15.83
CA ALA A 117 -16.85 1.37 -16.70
C ALA A 117 -18.29 1.86 -16.96
N ASN A 118 -18.97 2.30 -15.90
CA ASN A 118 -20.34 2.83 -15.88
C ASN A 118 -20.48 4.31 -16.31
N LYS A 119 -19.42 4.91 -16.87
CA LYS A 119 -19.36 6.32 -17.33
C LYS A 119 -19.44 7.39 -16.22
N GLN A 120 -19.34 7.02 -14.95
CA GLN A 120 -19.16 8.01 -13.88
C GLN A 120 -17.75 8.61 -13.93
N VAL A 121 -17.65 9.90 -13.62
CA VAL A 121 -16.35 10.56 -13.45
C VAL A 121 -15.73 10.06 -12.16
N ILE A 122 -14.50 9.54 -12.23
CA ILE A 122 -13.73 9.04 -11.08
C ILE A 122 -12.48 9.87 -10.78
N GLY A 123 -12.13 10.77 -11.70
CA GLY A 123 -11.13 11.79 -11.47
C GLY A 123 -11.11 12.83 -12.58
N THR A 124 -10.63 14.01 -12.26
CA THR A 124 -10.59 15.18 -13.14
C THR A 124 -9.19 15.79 -13.09
N SER A 125 -8.67 16.20 -14.24
CA SER A 125 -7.39 16.91 -14.32
C SER A 125 -7.52 18.37 -13.91
N GLU A 126 -6.38 19.03 -13.74
CA GLU A 126 -6.34 20.49 -13.82
C GLU A 126 -6.71 21.00 -15.23
N VAL A 127 -6.89 22.31 -15.35
CA VAL A 127 -7.13 22.96 -16.64
C VAL A 127 -5.79 23.29 -17.30
N TYR A 128 -5.53 22.66 -18.43
CA TYR A 128 -4.40 22.93 -19.30
C TYR A 128 -4.66 24.11 -20.24
N ALA A 129 -3.58 24.73 -20.73
CA ALA A 129 -3.66 25.86 -21.67
C ALA A 129 -4.23 25.50 -23.06
N SER A 130 -4.24 24.22 -23.44
CA SER A 130 -4.75 23.77 -24.75
C SER A 130 -5.21 22.31 -24.71
N THR A 131 -6.06 21.93 -25.66
CA THR A 131 -6.47 20.53 -25.88
C THR A 131 -5.28 19.60 -26.13
N SER A 132 -4.22 20.09 -26.80
CA SER A 132 -3.00 19.29 -27.02
C SER A 132 -2.28 18.99 -25.71
N ASN A 133 -2.21 19.97 -24.80
CA ASN A 133 -1.60 19.78 -23.49
C ASN A 133 -2.44 18.83 -22.62
N ALA A 134 -3.78 18.93 -22.68
CA ALA A 134 -4.66 17.99 -21.98
C ALA A 134 -4.48 16.55 -22.49
N LYS A 135 -4.32 16.34 -23.79
CA LYS A 135 -4.01 15.00 -24.36
C LYS A 135 -2.66 14.46 -23.88
N ALA A 136 -1.63 15.29 -23.81
CA ALA A 136 -0.35 14.90 -23.23
C ALA A 136 -0.49 14.53 -21.73
N GLY A 137 -1.37 15.22 -21.00
CA GLY A 137 -1.74 14.89 -19.62
C GLY A 137 -2.46 13.54 -19.50
N VAL A 138 -3.32 13.17 -20.46
CA VAL A 138 -3.92 11.82 -20.54
C VAL A 138 -2.83 10.77 -20.71
N ASP A 139 -1.89 10.96 -21.64
CA ASP A 139 -0.78 10.01 -21.84
C ASP A 139 0.09 9.89 -20.57
N ALA A 140 0.28 11.00 -19.85
CA ALA A 140 0.96 10.98 -18.55
C ALA A 140 0.19 10.18 -17.51
N CYS A 141 -1.13 10.33 -17.42
CA CYS A 141 -1.95 9.53 -16.50
C CYS A 141 -1.86 8.04 -16.81
N VAL A 142 -2.02 7.65 -18.07
CA VAL A 142 -1.92 6.24 -18.50
C VAL A 142 -0.58 5.63 -18.10
N ARG A 143 0.53 6.35 -18.34
CA ARG A 143 1.87 5.87 -17.96
C ARG A 143 2.04 5.75 -16.45
N ASN A 144 1.56 6.72 -15.67
CA ASN A 144 1.72 6.71 -14.22
C ASN A 144 0.83 5.64 -13.55
N VAL A 145 -0.37 5.37 -14.07
CA VAL A 145 -1.21 4.26 -13.59
C VAL A 145 -0.53 2.92 -13.87
N ALA A 146 0.02 2.74 -15.08
CA ALA A 146 0.75 1.52 -15.41
C ALA A 146 1.99 1.31 -14.51
N ALA A 147 2.79 2.37 -14.31
CA ALA A 147 3.95 2.33 -13.44
C ALA A 147 3.58 2.09 -11.97
N TYR A 148 2.43 2.59 -11.51
CA TYR A 148 1.92 2.32 -10.17
C TYR A 148 1.58 0.84 -9.98
N LEU A 149 0.85 0.25 -10.93
CA LEU A 149 0.47 -1.16 -10.89
C LEU A 149 1.70 -2.07 -10.92
N GLU A 150 2.67 -1.78 -11.79
CA GLU A 150 3.94 -2.51 -11.83
C GLU A 150 4.68 -2.41 -10.49
N ALA A 151 4.76 -1.21 -9.91
CA ALA A 151 5.40 -1.00 -8.61
C ALA A 151 4.70 -1.77 -7.48
N TRP A 152 3.37 -1.87 -7.52
CA TRP A 152 2.59 -2.65 -6.56
C TRP A 152 2.90 -4.14 -6.70
N ASP A 153 2.87 -4.68 -7.92
CA ASP A 153 3.08 -6.10 -8.18
C ASP A 153 4.52 -6.57 -7.85
N THR A 154 5.51 -5.70 -8.03
CA THR A 154 6.92 -6.03 -7.78
C THR A 154 7.43 -5.55 -6.42
N ALA A 155 6.56 -5.05 -5.54
CA ALA A 155 6.99 -4.50 -4.25
C ALA A 155 7.63 -5.57 -3.35
N THR A 156 8.80 -5.24 -2.78
CA THR A 156 9.52 -6.11 -1.83
C THR A 156 9.77 -5.40 -0.50
N GLY A 157 10.15 -6.17 0.52
CA GLY A 157 10.42 -5.62 1.85
C GLY A 157 9.15 -5.20 2.58
N ALA A 158 9.26 -4.10 3.34
CA ALA A 158 8.21 -3.62 4.23
C ALA A 158 7.03 -3.03 3.45
N ARG A 159 5.87 -3.71 3.49
CA ARG A 159 4.68 -3.33 2.72
C ARG A 159 3.41 -3.95 3.28
N PHE A 160 2.27 -3.38 2.90
CA PHE A 160 1.01 -4.11 2.93
C PHE A 160 0.85 -4.87 1.60
N ASP A 161 0.51 -6.15 1.69
CA ASP A 161 0.21 -7.01 0.55
C ASP A 161 -1.26 -7.40 0.62
N VAL A 162 -2.09 -6.85 -0.28
CA VAL A 162 -3.53 -7.10 -0.35
C VAL A 162 -3.79 -8.07 -1.50
N PHE A 163 -4.51 -9.16 -1.24
CA PHE A 163 -4.70 -10.23 -2.22
C PHE A 163 -6.05 -10.94 -2.06
N GLU A 164 -6.51 -11.57 -3.14
CA GLU A 164 -7.69 -12.44 -3.12
C GLU A 164 -7.29 -13.89 -2.76
N GLY A 165 -7.95 -14.44 -1.75
CA GLY A 165 -7.81 -15.83 -1.33
C GLY A 165 -8.54 -16.79 -2.27
N ARG A 166 -8.26 -18.09 -2.15
CA ARG A 166 -8.91 -19.14 -2.96
C ARG A 166 -10.41 -19.27 -2.71
N ASP A 167 -10.90 -18.67 -1.64
CA ASP A 167 -12.30 -18.62 -1.24
C ASP A 167 -13.02 -17.37 -1.81
N GLY A 168 -12.34 -16.54 -2.60
CA GLY A 168 -12.87 -15.31 -3.17
C GLY A 168 -12.99 -14.16 -2.17
N ARG A 169 -12.39 -14.29 -0.98
CA ARG A 169 -12.32 -13.22 0.02
C ARG A 169 -11.00 -12.48 -0.12
N PHE A 170 -10.99 -11.19 0.24
CA PHE A 170 -9.78 -10.38 0.21
C PHE A 170 -9.09 -10.37 1.57
N TYR A 171 -7.77 -10.44 1.57
CA TYR A 171 -6.94 -10.44 2.76
C TYR A 171 -5.86 -9.39 2.60
N PHE A 172 -5.19 -9.05 3.71
CA PHE A 172 -3.92 -8.37 3.64
C PHE A 172 -2.92 -8.92 4.65
N ASN A 173 -1.65 -8.85 4.29
CA ASN A 173 -0.51 -9.09 5.16
C ASN A 173 0.29 -7.80 5.35
N LEU A 174 0.87 -7.61 6.53
CA LEU A 174 1.95 -6.66 6.74
C LEU A 174 3.27 -7.43 6.70
N HIS A 175 4.16 -7.04 5.80
CA HIS A 175 5.51 -7.57 5.69
C HIS A 175 6.51 -6.66 6.39
N ALA A 176 7.50 -7.23 7.06
CA ALA A 176 8.66 -6.50 7.57
C ALA A 176 9.70 -6.24 6.47
N GLY A 177 10.75 -5.46 6.78
CA GLY A 177 11.80 -5.11 5.82
C GLY A 177 12.53 -6.31 5.19
N ASN A 178 12.59 -7.44 5.89
CA ASN A 178 13.13 -8.71 5.40
C ASN A 178 12.11 -9.55 4.58
N GLY A 179 10.89 -9.05 4.38
CA GLY A 179 9.81 -9.73 3.67
C GLY A 179 8.98 -10.71 4.52
N GLU A 180 9.31 -10.94 5.79
CA GLU A 180 8.52 -11.81 6.67
C GLU A 180 7.15 -11.21 6.98
N ILE A 181 6.12 -12.06 7.05
CA ILE A 181 4.78 -11.64 7.46
C ILE A 181 4.78 -11.43 8.98
N VAL A 182 4.44 -10.22 9.43
CA VAL A 182 4.37 -9.88 10.86
C VAL A 182 2.94 -9.72 11.37
N LEU A 183 1.99 -9.49 10.47
CA LEU A 183 0.57 -9.37 10.77
C LEU A 183 -0.23 -9.86 9.56
N HIS A 184 -1.33 -10.56 9.80
CA HIS A 184 -2.28 -10.90 8.74
C HIS A 184 -3.70 -10.52 9.15
N SER A 185 -4.57 -10.27 8.18
CA SER A 185 -5.96 -9.91 8.41
C SER A 185 -6.89 -11.13 8.45
N GLN A 186 -8.13 -10.90 8.87
CA GLN A 186 -9.28 -11.73 8.48
C GLN A 186 -9.64 -11.51 7.00
N GLY A 187 -10.53 -12.36 6.46
CA GLY A 187 -11.04 -12.19 5.09
C GLY A 187 -12.15 -11.14 5.02
N TYR A 188 -12.11 -10.30 3.99
CA TYR A 188 -13.07 -9.26 3.64
C TYR A 188 -13.84 -9.64 2.38
N ASP A 189 -15.04 -9.05 2.20
CA ASP A 189 -15.88 -9.35 1.04
C ASP A 189 -15.49 -8.55 -0.21
N THR A 190 -14.69 -7.48 -0.06
CA THR A 190 -14.21 -6.63 -1.16
C THR A 190 -12.79 -6.16 -0.90
N GLU A 191 -12.04 -5.91 -1.98
CA GLU A 191 -10.69 -5.35 -1.92
C GLU A 191 -10.63 -4.00 -1.21
N ALA A 192 -11.57 -3.10 -1.51
CA ALA A 192 -11.66 -1.80 -0.84
C ALA A 192 -11.88 -1.92 0.68
N SER A 193 -12.55 -2.98 1.14
CA SER A 193 -12.71 -3.25 2.57
C SER A 193 -11.43 -3.80 3.20
N ALA A 194 -10.66 -4.62 2.47
CA ALA A 194 -9.34 -5.08 2.91
C ALA A 194 -8.34 -3.92 3.00
N LEU A 195 -8.27 -3.06 1.97
CA LEU A 195 -7.48 -1.82 2.00
C LEU A 195 -7.88 -0.92 3.17
N ASN A 196 -9.18 -0.74 3.41
CA ASN A 196 -9.65 0.03 4.57
C ASN A 196 -9.22 -0.61 5.91
N GLY A 197 -9.16 -1.95 5.97
CA GLY A 197 -8.58 -2.70 7.08
C GLY A 197 -7.09 -2.41 7.27
N ALA A 198 -6.31 -2.42 6.19
CA ALA A 198 -4.88 -2.08 6.21
C ALA A 198 -4.65 -0.63 6.67
N PHE A 199 -5.45 0.33 6.20
CA PHE A 199 -5.45 1.71 6.72
C PHE A 199 -5.76 1.74 8.22
N SER A 200 -6.73 0.94 8.68
CA SER A 200 -7.04 0.83 10.10
C SER A 200 -5.85 0.30 10.90
N VAL A 201 -5.09 -0.66 10.35
CA VAL A 201 -3.86 -1.16 10.97
C VAL A 201 -2.80 -0.07 11.04
N SER A 202 -2.60 0.71 9.98
CA SER A 202 -1.66 1.86 10.00
C SER A 202 -2.07 2.90 11.06
N ASP A 203 -3.35 3.29 11.10
CA ASP A 203 -3.88 4.28 12.03
C ASP A 203 -3.79 3.83 13.51
N ASN A 204 -4.12 2.57 13.79
CA ASN A 204 -4.26 2.06 15.16
C ASN A 204 -3.00 1.34 15.66
N GLY A 205 -2.19 0.80 14.76
CA GLY A 205 -1.07 -0.08 15.07
C GLY A 205 0.16 0.67 15.59
N VAL A 206 0.23 1.99 15.46
CA VAL A 206 1.24 2.82 16.14
C VAL A 206 1.00 2.92 17.65
N THR A 207 -0.21 2.58 18.12
CA THR A 207 -0.60 2.68 19.54
C THR A 207 -0.47 1.33 20.24
N LYS A 208 0.54 1.21 21.12
CA LYS A 208 0.87 -0.06 21.82
C LYS A 208 -0.29 -0.67 22.62
N THR A 209 -1.21 0.15 23.14
CA THR A 209 -2.35 -0.29 23.96
C THR A 209 -3.48 -0.92 23.14
N ASN A 210 -3.47 -0.76 21.80
CA ASN A 210 -4.45 -1.39 20.92
C ASN A 210 -4.13 -2.87 20.65
N TYR A 211 -2.99 -3.36 21.15
CA TYR A 211 -2.56 -4.75 21.02
C TYR A 211 -2.93 -5.56 22.26
N ASP A 212 -3.57 -6.70 22.04
CA ASP A 212 -3.94 -7.67 23.06
C ASP A 212 -3.08 -8.94 22.90
N ILE A 213 -2.10 -9.14 23.80
CA ILE A 213 -1.20 -10.30 23.79
C ILE A 213 -1.86 -11.47 24.52
N LYS A 214 -2.07 -12.58 23.82
CA LYS A 214 -2.85 -13.74 24.28
C LYS A 214 -2.03 -15.02 24.20
N ALA A 215 -2.30 -15.96 25.09
CA ALA A 215 -1.75 -17.31 24.99
C ALA A 215 -2.52 -18.12 23.93
N ALA A 216 -1.80 -18.86 23.09
CA ALA A 216 -2.42 -19.76 22.11
C ALA A 216 -2.79 -21.09 22.76
N SER A 217 -3.85 -21.74 22.28
CA SER A 217 -4.30 -23.05 22.78
C SER A 217 -3.25 -24.16 22.57
N GLY A 218 -2.44 -24.05 21.53
CA GLY A 218 -1.33 -24.97 21.22
C GLY A 218 -0.01 -24.66 21.95
N GLY A 219 0.00 -23.72 22.89
CA GLY A 219 1.22 -23.18 23.49
C GLY A 219 1.80 -22.02 22.69
N GLY A 220 2.57 -21.15 23.37
CA GLY A 220 3.05 -19.90 22.81
C GLY A 220 2.10 -18.72 23.01
N TYR A 221 2.41 -17.59 22.38
CA TYR A 221 1.74 -16.31 22.53
C TYR A 221 1.60 -15.61 21.18
N TYR A 222 0.47 -14.99 20.93
CA TYR A 222 0.21 -14.15 19.76
C TYR A 222 -0.38 -12.83 20.21
N PHE A 223 -0.57 -11.88 19.30
CA PHE A 223 -1.33 -10.67 19.61
C PHE A 223 -2.35 -10.34 18.54
N ASN A 224 -3.44 -9.72 18.99
CA ASN A 224 -4.45 -9.13 18.13
C ASN A 224 -4.34 -7.61 18.20
N LEU A 225 -4.28 -6.95 17.04
CA LEU A 225 -4.48 -5.51 16.94
C LEU A 225 -5.98 -5.23 16.83
N LYS A 226 -6.47 -4.30 17.66
CA LYS A 226 -7.88 -3.89 17.68
C LYS A 226 -8.04 -2.45 17.21
N SER A 227 -9.13 -2.18 16.49
CA SER A 227 -9.53 -0.82 16.17
C SER A 227 -9.98 -0.09 17.44
N ALA A 228 -9.43 1.09 17.71
CA ALA A 228 -9.85 1.91 18.83
C ALA A 228 -11.30 2.43 18.68
N ALA A 229 -11.82 2.48 17.44
CA ALA A 229 -13.15 3.01 17.16
C ALA A 229 -14.28 2.05 17.55
N ASN A 230 -14.09 0.75 17.35
CA ASN A 230 -15.16 -0.25 17.52
C ASN A 230 -14.72 -1.54 18.24
N GLY A 231 -13.45 -1.64 18.66
CA GLY A 231 -12.89 -2.79 19.37
C GLY A 231 -12.71 -4.06 18.53
N GLN A 232 -13.02 -4.02 17.23
CA GLN A 232 -12.88 -5.19 16.35
C GLN A 232 -11.41 -5.52 16.14
N VAL A 233 -11.11 -6.82 16.02
CA VAL A 233 -9.78 -7.29 15.59
C VAL A 233 -9.59 -6.92 14.12
N ILE A 234 -8.51 -6.22 13.83
CA ILE A 234 -8.13 -5.75 12.48
C ILE A 234 -6.83 -6.38 11.99
N GLY A 235 -6.15 -7.15 12.84
CA GLY A 235 -5.01 -7.98 12.44
C GLY A 235 -4.56 -8.89 13.56
N THR A 236 -3.98 -10.02 13.19
CA THR A 236 -3.49 -11.04 14.10
C THR A 236 -2.04 -11.39 13.73
N SER A 237 -1.19 -11.55 14.73
CA SER A 237 0.19 -12.02 14.53
C SER A 237 0.25 -13.53 14.41
N GLU A 238 1.39 -14.04 13.96
CA GLU A 238 1.76 -15.43 14.18
C GLU A 238 1.91 -15.75 15.67
N VAL A 239 2.02 -17.05 15.99
CA VAL A 239 2.26 -17.54 17.34
C VAL A 239 3.76 -17.57 17.63
N TYR A 240 4.18 -16.81 18.62
CA TYR A 240 5.53 -16.78 19.16
C TYR A 240 5.70 -17.81 20.28
N SER A 241 6.92 -18.31 20.46
CA SER A 241 7.25 -19.29 21.52
C SER A 241 7.08 -18.73 22.94
N THR A 242 7.26 -17.42 23.14
CA THR A 242 7.18 -16.77 24.46
C THR A 242 6.44 -15.44 24.42
N LYS A 243 5.89 -15.02 25.56
CA LYS A 243 5.24 -13.71 25.72
C LYS A 243 6.21 -12.56 25.42
N SER A 244 7.48 -12.72 25.79
CA SER A 244 8.52 -11.72 25.50
C SER A 244 8.74 -11.56 23.99
N ASN A 245 8.77 -12.66 23.23
CA ASN A 245 8.88 -12.61 21.78
C ASN A 245 7.67 -11.95 21.11
N ALA A 246 6.44 -12.27 21.55
CA ALA A 246 5.24 -11.59 21.07
C ALA A 246 5.26 -10.07 21.37
N THR A 247 5.77 -9.70 22.55
CA THR A 247 5.92 -8.29 22.93
C THR A 247 6.92 -7.55 22.02
N ARG A 248 8.05 -8.18 21.70
CA ARG A 248 9.04 -7.65 20.74
C ARG A 248 8.47 -7.54 19.32
N GLY A 249 7.72 -8.55 18.87
CA GLY A 249 7.03 -8.52 17.57
C GLY A 249 6.08 -7.33 17.46
N ARG A 250 5.26 -7.09 18.51
CA ARG A 250 4.40 -5.90 18.59
C ARG A 250 5.19 -4.60 18.53
N ASP A 251 6.29 -4.49 19.28
CA ASP A 251 7.13 -3.29 19.29
C ASP A 251 7.81 -3.04 17.93
N ALA A 252 8.17 -4.11 17.21
CA ALA A 252 8.71 -4.03 15.85
C ALA A 252 7.65 -3.49 14.86
N ILE A 253 6.40 -3.97 14.93
CA ILE A 253 5.31 -3.45 14.09
C ILE A 253 5.06 -1.97 14.37
N VAL A 254 5.02 -1.56 15.65
CA VAL A 254 4.83 -0.15 16.02
C VAL A 254 5.91 0.76 15.42
N ALA A 255 7.16 0.29 15.37
CA ALA A 255 8.27 1.02 14.76
C ALA A 255 8.25 0.99 13.22
N LEU A 256 7.71 -0.09 12.64
CA LEU A 256 7.63 -0.32 11.20
C LEU A 256 6.54 0.52 10.53
N LEU A 257 5.34 0.59 11.12
CA LEU A 257 4.17 1.18 10.47
C LEU A 257 4.36 2.61 9.94
N PRO A 258 5.05 3.53 10.65
CA PRO A 258 5.29 4.88 10.13
C PRO A 258 6.13 4.93 8.85
N SER A 259 6.86 3.88 8.50
CA SER A 259 7.68 3.80 7.29
C SER A 259 7.04 2.98 6.16
N VAL A 260 5.84 2.43 6.37
CA VAL A 260 5.15 1.62 5.36
C VAL A 260 4.08 2.47 4.69
N GLU A 261 4.33 2.78 3.41
CA GLU A 261 3.36 3.41 2.54
C GLU A 261 2.32 2.38 2.08
N LEU A 262 1.05 2.77 2.05
CA LEU A 262 -0.07 1.88 1.72
C LEU A 262 -0.65 2.16 0.32
N LEU A 263 -0.50 3.38 -0.19
CA LEU A 263 -1.06 3.85 -1.44
C LEU A 263 -0.14 4.86 -2.12
#